data_AF-A0A930HA76-F1
#
_entry.id   AF-A0A930HA76-F1
#
_cell.length_a   1.000
_cell.length_b   1.000
_cell.length_c   1.000
_cell.angle_alpha   90.00
_cell.angle_beta   90.00
_cell.angle_gamma   90.00
#
_symmetry.space_group_name_H-M   'P 1'
#
loop_
_entity.id
_entity.type
_entity.pdbx_description
1 polymer ?
#
loop_
_entity_poly.entity_id
_entity_poly.type
_entity_poly.pdbx_seq_one_letter_code
_entity_poly.pdbx_strand_id
1 'polypeptide(L)'
;KIPYGLTDIDESGKHSLSLKTIGQKSQGKVIYELEEGEQIAVLDKEHGILKFQDGQIGTVIVSATAPASEDSSYESKKIVAKINISYTDNSTMLEKRGIKSAKGWYQKVIYTAGRYKLSLSDSWKSSNNWVDRLEFTEDSPSTEGKEIFLMDPKTGEISSGLKPGVKLKKYNIDGTPPQLSTIVDSRNKETKIKSIREYDFYKEPLEIELKAEDAKSQVSAIHYCLKEEGKTPGEWIEMKEGTPGFEKINNSNKVIVKFPLNPQFRGRIEYYAVDNADNESIHQITDRVLVLDTIKPEGKLTFYEPFQKVAGQYYLQKASLLNLDIKERNFFPEDKDFSLKVYGRRNGEEKEASYQAQFDGQEHYSL
;
A
#
# COMPACT_ATOMS: atom_id res chain seq x y z
N LYS A 1 -5.22 28.68 37.95
CA LYS A 1 -4.78 27.58 37.05
C LYS A 1 -4.27 28.24 35.78
N ILE A 2 -3.15 27.79 35.24
CA ILE A 2 -2.50 28.37 34.06
C ILE A 2 -2.29 27.23 33.05
N PRO A 3 -2.76 27.36 31.80
CA PRO A 3 -2.41 26.42 30.74
C PRO A 3 -0.90 26.40 30.49
N TYR A 4 -0.36 25.19 30.35
CA TYR A 4 1.07 25.01 30.05
C TYR A 4 1.42 25.57 28.65
N GLY A 5 2.64 26.10 28.49
CA GLY A 5 3.17 26.55 27.20
C GLY A 5 2.80 27.97 26.76
N LEU A 6 1.86 28.64 27.41
CA LEU A 6 1.47 30.01 27.06
C LEU A 6 2.70 30.91 26.91
N THR A 7 2.82 31.55 25.75
CA THR A 7 3.94 32.44 25.46
C THR A 7 3.83 33.70 26.30
N ASP A 8 2.69 34.37 26.29
CA ASP A 8 2.46 35.60 27.07
C ASP A 8 1.25 35.41 28.00
N ILE A 9 1.45 35.62 29.30
CA ILE A 9 0.40 35.44 30.32
C ILE A 9 -0.12 36.78 30.84
N ASP A 10 0.78 37.68 31.25
CA ASP A 10 0.42 38.99 31.83
C ASP A 10 1.47 40.09 31.55
N GLU A 11 2.13 40.00 30.39
CA GLU A 11 3.19 40.92 29.91
C GLU A 11 4.51 40.88 30.70
N SER A 12 4.61 40.04 31.74
CA SER A 12 5.83 39.88 32.55
C SER A 12 7.00 39.20 31.83
N GLY A 13 6.78 38.77 30.59
CA GLY A 13 7.74 38.10 29.73
C GLY A 13 7.28 36.70 29.31
N LYS A 14 8.07 36.08 28.43
CA LYS A 14 7.70 34.77 27.87
C LYS A 14 7.61 33.69 28.94
N HIS A 15 6.54 32.90 28.91
CA HIS A 15 6.29 31.80 29.86
C HIS A 15 6.45 32.24 31.33
N SER A 16 6.04 33.47 31.63
CA SER A 16 6.23 34.09 32.94
C SER A 16 4.94 34.70 33.45
N LEU A 17 4.81 34.79 34.78
CA LEU A 17 3.68 35.41 35.47
C LEU A 17 4.20 36.42 36.51
N SER A 18 3.65 37.63 36.51
CA SER A 18 3.89 38.62 37.58
C SER A 18 3.03 38.32 38.81
N LEU A 19 3.69 38.24 39.96
CA LEU A 19 3.06 38.22 41.27
C LEU A 19 2.81 39.66 41.71
N LYS A 20 1.53 39.99 41.92
CA LYS A 20 1.10 41.33 42.35
C LYS A 20 0.36 41.22 43.67
N THR A 21 0.73 42.07 44.62
CA THR A 21 0.03 42.23 45.89
C THR A 21 -0.73 43.56 45.90
N ILE A 22 -1.81 43.64 46.66
CA ILE A 22 -2.59 44.86 46.85
C ILE A 22 -2.89 45.06 48.34
N GLY A 23 -3.09 46.31 48.75
CA GLY A 23 -3.54 46.64 50.11
C GLY A 23 -2.44 46.66 51.18
N GLN A 24 -1.17 46.65 50.78
CA GLN A 24 -0.07 46.90 51.72
C GLN A 24 -0.14 48.33 52.24
N LYS A 25 0.00 48.49 53.56
CA LYS A 25 0.05 49.80 54.25
C LYS A 25 1.43 50.17 54.78
N SER A 26 2.28 49.18 55.08
CA SER A 26 3.68 49.43 55.46
C SER A 26 4.52 49.88 54.25
N GLN A 27 5.57 50.67 54.48
CA GLN A 27 6.44 51.18 53.40
C GLN A 27 7.55 50.21 52.96
N GLY A 28 7.74 49.09 53.66
CA GLY A 28 8.81 48.13 53.34
C GLY A 28 8.56 47.36 52.03
N LYS A 29 9.63 46.93 51.34
CA LYS A 29 9.50 46.13 50.11
C LYS A 29 8.87 44.77 50.43
N VAL A 30 7.92 44.33 49.60
CA VAL A 30 7.33 42.97 49.68
C VAL A 30 8.42 41.93 49.42
N ILE A 31 8.47 40.91 50.26
CA ILE A 31 9.39 39.77 50.10
C ILE A 31 8.63 38.63 49.46
N TYR A 32 9.06 38.19 48.29
CA TYR A 32 8.49 37.04 47.59
C TYR A 32 9.33 35.78 47.82
N GLU A 33 8.66 34.66 48.07
CA GLU A 33 9.29 33.35 48.25
C GLU A 33 8.60 32.30 47.39
N LEU A 34 9.40 31.36 46.88
CA LEU A 34 8.93 30.13 46.25
C LEU A 34 8.97 29.07 47.35
N GLU A 35 7.79 28.64 47.79
CA GLU A 35 7.62 27.69 48.91
C GLU A 35 7.72 26.25 48.41
N GLU A 36 7.16 25.96 47.23
CA GLU A 36 7.19 24.65 46.59
C GLU A 36 7.15 24.77 45.06
N GLY A 37 7.82 23.87 44.35
CA GLY A 37 7.70 23.71 42.90
C GLY A 37 8.90 24.25 42.12
N GLU A 38 10.09 24.18 42.70
CA GLU A 38 11.37 24.63 42.14
C GLU A 38 11.72 23.95 40.81
N GLN A 39 11.24 22.72 40.60
CA GLN A 39 11.35 22.01 39.32
C GLN A 39 10.42 22.58 38.25
N ILE A 40 9.32 23.26 38.63
CA ILE A 40 8.30 23.77 37.70
C ILE A 40 8.56 25.24 37.35
N ALA A 41 9.10 26.02 38.28
CA ALA A 41 9.32 27.44 38.07
C ALA A 41 10.50 27.99 38.85
N VAL A 42 11.03 29.12 38.37
CA VAL A 42 12.07 29.91 39.04
C VAL A 42 11.48 31.29 39.37
N LEU A 43 11.61 31.72 40.62
CA LEU A 43 11.11 33.01 41.08
C LEU A 43 12.23 34.07 41.06
N ASP A 44 12.02 35.11 40.28
CA ASP A 44 12.73 36.38 40.42
C ASP A 44 12.13 37.15 41.61
N LYS A 45 12.79 37.03 42.77
CA LYS A 45 12.32 37.64 44.03
C LYS A 45 12.34 39.16 44.00
N GLU A 46 13.23 39.75 43.19
CA GLU A 46 13.40 41.20 43.14
C GLU A 46 12.24 41.89 42.44
N HIS A 47 11.73 41.26 41.38
CA HIS A 47 10.66 41.78 40.54
C HIS A 47 9.31 41.07 40.76
N GLY A 48 9.28 40.01 41.57
CA GLY A 48 8.08 39.21 41.78
C GLY A 48 7.62 38.50 40.51
N ILE A 49 8.54 37.97 39.70
CA ILE A 49 8.22 37.30 38.43
C ILE A 49 8.50 35.81 38.55
N LEU A 50 7.48 35.00 38.31
CA LEU A 50 7.57 33.54 38.29
C LEU A 50 7.76 33.06 36.84
N LYS A 51 8.92 32.46 36.54
CA LYS A 51 9.29 31.96 35.20
C LYS A 51 9.12 30.44 35.14
N PHE A 52 8.28 29.93 34.24
CA PHE A 52 8.00 28.50 34.13
C PHE A 52 9.11 27.73 33.38
N GLN A 53 9.31 26.47 33.76
CA GLN A 53 10.28 25.57 33.17
C GLN A 53 9.67 24.70 32.08
N ASP A 54 10.45 24.46 31.02
CA ASP A 54 10.05 23.65 29.86
C ASP A 54 9.92 22.18 30.25
N GLY A 55 8.84 21.55 29.78
CA GLY A 55 8.46 20.16 30.06
C GLY A 55 7.92 19.93 31.48
N GLN A 56 7.61 20.99 32.23
CA GLN A 56 7.23 20.88 33.64
C GLN A 56 5.82 21.40 33.88
N ILE A 57 4.98 20.53 34.45
CA ILE A 57 3.62 20.82 34.90
C ILE A 57 3.49 20.48 36.39
N GLY A 58 2.50 21.06 37.06
CA GLY A 58 2.21 20.75 38.44
C GLY A 58 1.79 21.98 39.25
N THR A 59 1.93 21.89 40.56
CA THR A 59 1.60 22.98 41.48
C THR A 59 2.86 23.70 41.91
N VAL A 60 2.81 25.03 41.83
CA VAL A 60 3.76 25.94 42.44
C VAL A 60 3.07 26.66 43.61
N ILE A 61 3.75 26.75 44.75
CA ILE A 61 3.29 27.52 45.90
C ILE A 61 4.25 28.69 46.08
N VAL A 62 3.72 29.91 46.05
CA VAL A 62 4.49 31.13 46.30
C VAL A 62 3.88 31.87 47.47
N SER A 63 4.70 32.65 48.15
CA SER A 63 4.24 33.56 49.18
C SER A 63 4.72 34.98 48.93
N ALA A 64 3.99 35.92 49.52
CA ALA A 64 4.37 37.32 49.57
C ALA A 64 4.21 37.81 51.01
N THR A 65 5.27 38.37 51.57
CA THR A 65 5.28 38.88 52.94
C THR A 65 5.46 40.40 52.91
N ALA A 66 4.46 41.11 53.43
CA ALA A 66 4.58 42.53 53.74
C ALA A 66 5.24 42.66 55.12
N PRO A 67 6.40 43.32 55.24
CA PRO A 67 7.08 43.47 56.52
C PRO A 67 6.29 44.39 57.46
N ALA A 68 6.52 44.21 58.77
CA ALA A 68 6.03 45.15 59.79
C ALA A 68 6.61 46.54 59.56
N SER A 69 5.91 47.59 59.97
CA SER A 69 6.44 48.94 59.93
C SER A 69 7.42 49.20 61.08
N GLU A 70 8.42 50.05 60.85
CA GLU A 70 9.44 50.37 61.86
C GLU A 70 8.84 51.02 63.12
N ASP A 71 7.75 51.77 62.94
CA ASP A 71 6.99 52.44 64.02
C ASP A 71 5.99 51.51 64.73
N SER A 72 5.97 50.21 64.39
CA SER A 72 5.04 49.21 64.93
C SER A 72 3.54 49.49 64.70
N SER A 73 3.20 50.42 63.79
CA SER A 73 1.81 50.71 63.41
C SER A 73 1.16 49.61 62.58
N TYR A 74 1.96 48.78 61.90
CA TYR A 74 1.51 47.64 61.11
C TYR A 74 2.32 46.38 61.41
N GLU A 75 1.63 45.28 61.69
CA GLU A 75 2.24 43.95 61.83
C GLU A 75 2.59 43.34 60.47
N SER A 76 3.59 42.45 60.47
CA SER A 76 3.92 41.63 59.30
C SER A 76 2.75 40.72 58.91
N LYS A 77 2.49 40.60 57.61
CA LYS A 77 1.50 39.68 57.06
C LYS A 77 2.06 38.92 55.87
N LYS A 78 1.90 37.59 55.90
CA LYS A 78 2.25 36.66 54.82
C LYS A 78 0.99 36.14 54.16
N ILE A 79 0.94 36.20 52.84
CA ILE A 79 -0.09 35.56 52.01
C ILE A 79 0.55 34.48 51.16
N VAL A 80 -0.22 33.44 50.83
CA VAL A 80 0.25 32.29 50.05
C VAL A 80 -0.71 32.09 48.88
N ALA A 81 -0.15 31.83 47.70
CA ALA A 81 -0.90 31.53 46.49
C ALA A 81 -0.49 30.15 45.94
N LYS A 82 -1.49 29.37 45.52
CA LYS A 82 -1.32 28.07 44.87
C LYS A 82 -1.61 28.19 43.38
N ILE A 83 -0.59 28.01 42.56
CA ILE A 83 -0.66 28.14 41.10
C ILE A 83 -0.51 26.75 40.47
N ASN A 84 -1.53 26.29 39.77
CA ASN A 84 -1.51 25.00 39.09
C ASN A 84 -1.29 25.20 37.57
N ILE A 85 -0.22 24.62 37.05
CA ILE A 85 0.18 24.55 35.65
C ILE A 85 -0.16 23.17 35.13
N SER A 86 -0.94 23.08 34.06
CA SER A 86 -1.41 21.78 33.55
C SER A 86 -1.79 21.85 32.08
N TYR A 87 -1.81 20.70 31.43
CA TYR A 87 -2.41 20.55 30.10
C TYR A 87 -3.91 20.80 30.12
N THR A 88 -4.38 21.57 29.14
CA THR A 88 -5.78 21.55 28.72
C THR A 88 -6.03 20.24 27.94
N ASP A 89 -7.21 19.64 28.09
CA ASP A 89 -7.63 18.50 27.27
C ASP A 89 -8.24 19.02 25.96
N ASN A 90 -7.51 18.85 24.87
CA ASN A 90 -7.97 19.15 23.51
C ASN A 90 -8.07 17.88 22.66
N SER A 91 -8.28 16.73 23.30
CA SER A 91 -8.32 15.43 22.61
C SER A 91 -9.43 15.31 21.57
N THR A 92 -10.51 16.10 21.69
CA THR A 92 -11.58 16.18 20.70
C THR A 92 -11.17 16.85 19.39
N MET A 93 -10.08 17.63 19.41
CA MET A 93 -9.54 18.30 18.22
C MET A 93 -8.64 17.39 17.39
N LEU A 94 -8.20 16.27 17.96
CA LEU A 94 -7.29 15.35 17.31
C LEU A 94 -8.06 14.36 16.42
N GLU A 95 -7.83 14.43 15.13
CA GLU A 95 -8.35 13.47 14.16
C GLU A 95 -7.29 12.41 13.84
N LYS A 96 -7.68 11.14 13.93
CA LYS A 96 -6.89 10.00 13.45
C LYS A 96 -7.40 9.52 12.10
N ARG A 97 -6.50 9.37 11.14
CA ARG A 97 -6.73 8.76 9.83
C ARG A 97 -5.85 7.53 9.63
N GLY A 98 -6.29 6.63 8.76
CA GLY A 98 -5.67 5.34 8.50
C GLY A 98 -6.68 4.21 8.68
N ILE A 99 -6.85 3.40 7.64
CA ILE A 99 -7.75 2.25 7.67
C ILE A 99 -6.96 1.06 8.21
N LYS A 100 -7.54 0.39 9.21
CA LYS A 100 -6.97 -0.83 9.75
C LYS A 100 -7.51 -2.01 8.94
N SER A 101 -6.63 -2.82 8.36
CA SER A 101 -7.02 -4.05 7.66
C SER A 101 -7.69 -5.03 8.62
N ALA A 102 -8.42 -6.01 8.07
CA ALA A 102 -9.02 -7.08 8.85
C ALA A 102 -7.97 -7.91 9.62
N LYS A 103 -6.73 -7.95 9.12
CA LYS A 103 -5.57 -8.64 9.75
C LYS A 103 -4.83 -7.75 10.76
N GLY A 104 -5.28 -6.51 10.90
CA GLY A 104 -4.89 -5.61 11.96
C GLY A 104 -3.69 -4.71 11.65
N TRP A 105 -3.33 -4.58 10.38
CA TRP A 105 -2.27 -3.72 9.88
C TRP A 105 -2.81 -2.39 9.39
N TYR A 106 -1.93 -1.41 9.22
CA TYR A 106 -2.22 -0.14 8.55
C TYR A 106 -1.20 0.06 7.44
N GLN A 107 -1.60 0.70 6.35
CA GLN A 107 -0.63 1.21 5.36
C GLN A 107 0.13 2.42 5.89
N LYS A 108 -0.58 3.26 6.65
CA LYS A 108 -0.05 4.38 7.42
C LYS A 108 -1.08 4.88 8.43
N VAL A 109 -0.61 5.61 9.44
CA VAL A 109 -1.46 6.28 10.43
C VAL A 109 -1.13 7.77 10.45
N ILE A 110 -2.14 8.62 10.36
CA ILE A 110 -1.95 10.07 10.30
C ILE A 110 -2.79 10.74 11.37
N TYR A 111 -2.20 11.71 12.07
CA TYR A 111 -2.89 12.57 13.00
C TYR A 111 -2.85 14.03 12.54
N THR A 112 -4.00 14.69 12.63
CA THR A 112 -4.18 16.12 12.30
C THR A 112 -5.04 16.80 13.34
N ALA A 113 -4.87 18.11 13.53
CA ALA A 113 -5.59 18.85 14.57
C ALA A 113 -5.94 20.28 14.14
N GLY A 114 -6.61 20.45 13.00
CA GLY A 114 -7.15 21.73 12.53
C GLY A 114 -6.17 22.91 12.64
N ARG A 115 -6.42 23.81 13.60
CA ARG A 115 -5.62 25.03 13.85
C ARG A 115 -4.33 24.81 14.64
N TYR A 116 -4.14 23.63 15.24
CA TYR A 116 -3.02 23.32 16.13
C TYR A 116 -1.86 22.69 15.36
N LYS A 117 -0.64 22.92 15.87
CA LYS A 117 0.54 22.12 15.51
C LYS A 117 0.63 20.91 16.44
N LEU A 118 1.20 19.81 15.97
CA LEU A 118 1.31 18.54 16.67
C LEU A 118 2.77 18.20 16.96
N SER A 119 3.01 17.51 18.07
CA SER A 119 4.31 16.92 18.38
C SER A 119 4.18 15.71 19.31
N LEU A 120 5.23 14.89 19.36
CA LEU A 120 5.41 13.84 20.36
C LEU A 120 6.22 14.32 21.58
N SER A 121 6.58 15.60 21.61
CA SER A 121 7.22 16.29 22.73
C SER A 121 6.42 17.52 23.10
N ASP A 122 6.39 17.83 24.40
CA ASP A 122 5.78 19.01 25.00
C ASP A 122 6.76 20.19 25.12
N SER A 123 7.97 20.09 24.58
CA SER A 123 8.98 21.13 24.68
C SER A 123 8.62 22.34 23.80
N TRP A 124 8.45 23.50 24.42
CA TRP A 124 8.28 24.77 23.68
C TRP A 124 9.62 25.32 23.16
N LYS A 125 10.77 24.81 23.64
CA LYS A 125 12.10 25.19 23.14
C LYS A 125 12.46 24.51 21.81
N SER A 126 11.84 23.37 21.53
CA SER A 126 12.15 22.55 20.35
C SER A 126 11.20 22.87 19.19
N SER A 127 11.23 24.12 18.70
CA SER A 127 10.26 24.62 17.70
C SER A 127 10.19 23.79 16.41
N ASN A 128 11.29 23.16 15.99
CA ASN A 128 11.36 22.33 14.78
C ASN A 128 10.58 21.00 14.89
N ASN A 129 10.09 20.64 16.09
CA ASN A 129 9.35 19.39 16.31
C ASN A 129 7.83 19.56 16.21
N TRP A 130 7.34 20.77 15.92
CA TRP A 130 5.92 21.09 15.82
C TRP A 130 5.47 21.12 14.36
N VAL A 131 4.63 20.17 13.98
CA VAL A 131 4.23 19.92 12.58
C VAL A 131 2.72 20.01 12.38
N ASP A 132 2.26 20.28 11.16
CA ASP A 132 0.81 20.32 10.86
C ASP A 132 0.15 18.93 10.89
N ARG A 133 0.96 17.88 10.75
CA ARG A 133 0.50 16.49 10.78
C ARG A 133 1.59 15.57 11.32
N LEU A 134 1.21 14.61 12.17
CA LEU A 134 2.07 13.48 12.50
C LEU A 134 1.73 12.34 11.55
N GLU A 135 2.71 11.85 10.80
CA GLU A 135 2.56 10.72 9.89
C GLU A 135 3.46 9.58 10.35
N PHE A 136 2.84 8.42 10.56
CA PHE A 136 3.52 7.18 10.94
C PHE A 136 3.45 6.22 9.77
N THR A 137 4.62 5.85 9.28
CA THR A 137 4.90 4.89 8.21
C THR A 137 5.59 3.65 8.76
N GLU A 138 5.87 2.67 7.91
CA GLU A 138 6.57 1.42 8.27
C GLU A 138 7.96 1.64 8.91
N ASP A 139 8.66 2.70 8.52
CA ASP A 139 10.00 3.08 9.01
C ASP A 139 9.94 3.97 10.25
N SER A 140 8.74 4.38 10.66
CA SER A 140 8.60 5.27 11.81
C SER A 140 9.00 4.55 13.11
N PRO A 141 9.66 5.27 14.05
CA PRO A 141 9.92 4.73 15.38
C PRO A 141 8.64 4.28 16.09
N SER A 142 8.78 3.36 17.03
CA SER A 142 7.64 2.88 17.81
C SER A 142 6.91 4.04 18.50
N THR A 143 5.60 4.08 18.30
CA THR A 143 4.68 5.03 18.95
C THR A 143 4.27 4.57 20.34
N GLU A 144 4.63 3.36 20.77
CA GLU A 144 4.16 2.79 22.02
C GLU A 144 4.56 3.63 23.24
N GLY A 145 3.57 3.99 24.06
CA GLY A 145 3.79 4.76 25.28
C GLY A 145 4.03 6.26 25.04
N LYS A 146 3.97 6.73 23.78
CA LYS A 146 4.08 8.15 23.44
C LYS A 146 2.76 8.88 23.63
N GLU A 147 2.83 10.18 23.91
CA GLU A 147 1.69 11.09 23.94
C GLU A 147 1.70 11.96 22.68
N ILE A 148 0.57 12.58 22.36
CA ILE A 148 0.48 13.61 21.32
C ILE A 148 0.15 14.92 22.01
N PHE A 149 0.93 15.96 21.72
CA PHE A 149 0.71 17.31 22.21
C PHE A 149 0.22 18.20 21.07
N LEU A 150 -0.61 19.17 21.42
CA LEU A 150 -1.16 20.16 20.51
C LEU A 150 -0.74 21.56 20.96
N MET A 151 -0.10 22.32 20.08
CA MET A 151 0.31 23.70 20.32
C MET A 151 -0.57 24.66 19.51
N ASP A 152 -1.19 25.63 20.19
CA ASP A 152 -1.88 26.75 19.53
C ASP A 152 -0.82 27.79 19.11
N PRO A 153 -0.58 27.99 17.81
CA PRO A 153 0.45 28.93 17.35
C PRO A 153 0.13 30.39 17.68
N LYS A 154 -1.11 30.72 18.05
CA LYS A 154 -1.50 32.09 18.42
C LYS A 154 -1.13 32.45 19.86
N THR A 155 -1.27 31.50 20.78
CA THR A 155 -1.06 31.73 22.23
C THR A 155 0.21 31.06 22.75
N GLY A 156 0.73 30.07 22.02
CA GLY A 156 1.77 29.16 22.46
C GLY A 156 1.28 28.06 23.41
N GLU A 157 0.00 28.05 23.81
CA GLU A 157 -0.54 27.02 24.71
C GLU A 157 -0.25 25.62 24.16
N ILE A 158 0.32 24.77 25.01
CA ILE A 158 0.54 23.36 24.73
C ILE A 158 -0.44 22.55 25.58
N SER A 159 -1.19 21.70 24.89
CA SER A 159 -2.30 20.93 25.44
C SER A 159 -2.15 19.45 25.08
N SER A 160 -2.89 18.59 25.80
CA SER A 160 -2.89 17.16 25.49
C SER A 160 -3.81 16.88 24.30
N GLY A 161 -3.28 16.19 23.29
CA GLY A 161 -4.04 15.74 22.11
C GLY A 161 -4.71 14.39 22.29
N LEU A 162 -4.34 13.63 23.33
CA LEU A 162 -5.03 12.40 23.72
C LEU A 162 -5.77 12.63 25.03
N LYS A 163 -6.77 11.79 25.33
CA LYS A 163 -7.44 11.88 26.63
C LYS A 163 -6.41 11.69 27.76
N PRO A 164 -6.57 12.38 28.90
CA PRO A 164 -5.66 12.24 30.04
C PRO A 164 -5.40 10.77 30.41
N GLY A 165 -4.12 10.40 30.53
CA GLY A 165 -3.68 9.04 30.85
C GLY A 165 -3.69 8.06 29.65
N VAL A 166 -4.14 8.47 28.47
CA VAL A 166 -4.10 7.66 27.26
C VAL A 166 -2.81 7.91 26.49
N LYS A 167 -2.11 6.83 26.17
CA LYS A 167 -0.90 6.82 25.36
C LYS A 167 -1.13 6.08 24.06
N LEU A 168 -0.33 6.41 23.05
CA LEU A 168 -0.32 5.70 21.78
C LEU A 168 0.06 4.23 22.01
N LYS A 169 -0.66 3.36 21.30
CA LYS A 169 -0.34 1.94 21.21
C LYS A 169 0.69 1.73 20.10
N LYS A 170 1.31 0.56 20.09
CA LYS A 170 2.08 0.08 18.94
C LYS A 170 1.17 -0.10 17.72
N TYR A 171 1.57 0.43 16.57
CA TYR A 171 0.94 0.15 15.29
C TYR A 171 1.74 -0.91 14.52
N ASN A 172 1.03 -1.83 13.88
CA ASN A 172 1.59 -2.65 12.83
C ASN A 172 1.38 -1.88 11.53
N ILE A 173 2.46 -1.34 10.97
CA ILE A 173 2.42 -0.53 9.75
C ILE A 173 3.27 -1.20 8.69
N ASP A 174 2.70 -1.32 7.51
CA ASP A 174 3.35 -1.81 6.30
C ASP A 174 2.76 -1.06 5.12
N GLY A 175 3.54 -0.16 4.52
CA GLY A 175 3.11 0.65 3.38
C GLY A 175 3.69 0.15 2.06
N THR A 176 4.42 -0.96 2.09
CA THR A 176 5.12 -1.50 0.93
C THR A 176 4.30 -2.64 0.31
N PRO A 177 3.90 -2.53 -0.97
CA PRO A 177 3.17 -3.61 -1.62
C PRO A 177 4.01 -4.88 -1.83
N PRO A 178 3.35 -6.06 -1.93
CA PRO A 178 4.00 -7.28 -2.35
C PRO A 178 4.76 -7.15 -3.66
N GLN A 179 5.86 -7.89 -3.75
CA GLN A 179 6.61 -8.06 -4.99
C GLN A 179 6.19 -9.35 -5.68
N LEU A 180 5.82 -9.23 -6.94
CA LEU A 180 5.47 -10.36 -7.80
C LEU A 180 6.70 -10.88 -8.53
N SER A 181 6.75 -12.19 -8.69
CA SER A 181 7.60 -12.83 -9.69
C SER A 181 6.77 -13.85 -10.47
N THR A 182 6.76 -13.68 -11.79
CA THR A 182 6.07 -14.59 -12.69
C THR A 182 6.92 -15.81 -12.95
N ILE A 183 6.35 -17.01 -12.84
CA ILE A 183 6.93 -18.22 -13.40
C ILE A 183 5.87 -18.95 -14.21
N VAL A 184 5.86 -18.75 -15.52
CA VAL A 184 5.14 -19.66 -16.42
C VAL A 184 5.99 -20.94 -16.54
N ASP A 185 5.77 -21.85 -15.58
CA ASP A 185 6.32 -23.20 -15.33
C ASP A 185 7.83 -23.49 -15.61
N SER A 186 8.43 -24.16 -14.64
CA SER A 186 9.65 -24.96 -14.72
C SER A 186 9.63 -26.12 -15.74
N ARG A 187 8.46 -26.66 -16.13
CA ARG A 187 8.28 -27.70 -17.19
C ARG A 187 7.94 -27.13 -18.57
N ASN A 188 7.91 -25.80 -18.72
CA ASN A 188 7.60 -25.08 -19.97
C ASN A 188 8.48 -25.51 -21.17
N LYS A 189 9.66 -26.09 -20.94
CA LYS A 189 10.50 -26.63 -22.03
C LYS A 189 9.97 -27.95 -22.64
N GLU A 190 9.18 -28.74 -21.91
CA GLU A 190 8.73 -30.05 -22.38
C GLU A 190 7.33 -29.99 -23.03
N THR A 191 6.47 -29.07 -22.59
CA THR A 191 5.08 -28.96 -23.06
C THR A 191 4.88 -27.91 -24.16
N LYS A 192 5.79 -26.94 -24.26
CA LYS A 192 5.77 -25.93 -25.32
C LYS A 192 6.18 -26.56 -26.64
N ILE A 193 5.28 -26.49 -27.61
CA ILE A 193 5.48 -27.08 -28.94
C ILE A 193 6.22 -26.09 -29.86
N LYS A 194 5.79 -24.82 -29.85
CA LYS A 194 6.36 -23.78 -30.70
C LYS A 194 6.10 -22.37 -30.16
N SER A 195 6.82 -21.41 -30.71
CA SER A 195 6.52 -19.98 -30.54
C SER A 195 6.42 -19.36 -31.93
N ILE A 196 5.37 -18.58 -32.17
CA ILE A 196 5.20 -17.82 -33.42
C ILE A 196 4.86 -16.39 -33.02
N ARG A 197 5.66 -15.41 -33.45
CA ARG A 197 5.50 -14.00 -33.09
C ARG A 197 5.37 -13.86 -31.55
N GLU A 198 4.31 -13.25 -31.03
CA GLU A 198 3.99 -13.07 -29.60
C GLU A 198 3.26 -14.26 -28.95
N TYR A 199 3.02 -15.35 -29.68
CA TYR A 199 2.25 -16.52 -29.23
C TYR A 199 3.15 -17.70 -28.85
N ASP A 200 2.81 -18.35 -27.74
CA ASP A 200 3.40 -19.62 -27.29
C ASP A 200 2.33 -20.72 -27.30
N PHE A 201 2.65 -21.87 -27.92
CA PHE A 201 1.72 -22.97 -28.15
C PHE A 201 2.06 -24.17 -27.29
N TYR A 202 1.04 -24.77 -26.69
CA TYR A 202 1.18 -25.86 -25.72
C TYR A 202 0.27 -27.03 -26.08
N LYS A 203 0.79 -28.26 -25.89
CA LYS A 203 0.09 -29.51 -26.25
C LYS A 203 -0.87 -30.00 -25.17
N GLU A 204 -0.53 -29.74 -23.92
CA GLU A 204 -1.18 -30.27 -22.73
C GLU A 204 -1.69 -29.12 -21.86
N PRO A 205 -2.66 -29.36 -20.95
CA PRO A 205 -3.02 -28.39 -19.92
C PRO A 205 -1.77 -27.86 -19.22
N LEU A 206 -1.69 -26.55 -19.04
CA LEU A 206 -0.52 -25.89 -18.47
C LEU A 206 -0.76 -25.62 -16.98
N GLU A 207 0.17 -25.99 -16.10
CA GLU A 207 0.13 -25.56 -14.70
C GLU A 207 0.75 -24.15 -14.59
N ILE A 208 -0.03 -23.17 -14.18
CA ILE A 208 0.43 -21.79 -13.97
C ILE A 208 0.93 -21.65 -12.54
N GLU A 209 2.12 -21.07 -12.36
CA GLU A 209 2.71 -20.80 -11.05
C GLU A 209 2.95 -19.29 -10.86
N LEU A 210 2.22 -18.67 -9.94
CA LEU A 210 2.41 -17.26 -9.58
C LEU A 210 3.10 -17.17 -8.21
N LYS A 211 4.11 -16.29 -8.09
CA LYS A 211 4.82 -16.08 -6.83
C LYS A 211 4.69 -14.64 -6.38
N ALA A 212 4.48 -14.48 -5.09
CA ALA A 212 4.51 -13.19 -4.44
C ALA A 212 5.31 -13.28 -3.13
N GLU A 213 5.97 -12.18 -2.77
CA GLU A 213 6.63 -12.04 -1.48
C GLU A 213 6.35 -10.67 -0.88
N ASP A 214 6.16 -10.64 0.43
CA ASP A 214 6.04 -9.39 1.16
C ASP A 214 6.85 -9.42 2.46
N ALA A 215 7.76 -8.46 2.62
CA ALA A 215 8.77 -8.52 3.68
C ALA A 215 8.20 -8.32 5.10
N LYS A 216 7.03 -7.69 5.25
CA LYS A 216 6.61 -7.10 6.52
C LYS A 216 5.28 -7.65 7.02
N SER A 217 4.20 -7.48 6.27
CA SER A 217 2.87 -7.96 6.64
C SER A 217 2.53 -9.34 6.08
N GLN A 218 3.35 -9.89 5.18
CA GLN A 218 3.16 -11.14 4.44
C GLN A 218 2.04 -11.06 3.41
N VAL A 219 2.19 -11.81 2.33
CA VAL A 219 1.17 -11.95 1.28
C VAL A 219 -0.10 -12.60 1.86
N SER A 220 -1.25 -11.96 1.62
CA SER A 220 -2.58 -12.45 2.00
C SER A 220 -3.24 -13.25 0.88
N ALA A 221 -3.16 -12.74 -0.36
CA ALA A 221 -3.77 -13.35 -1.53
C ALA A 221 -3.02 -13.00 -2.83
N ILE A 222 -3.19 -13.83 -3.85
CA ILE A 222 -2.89 -13.50 -5.25
C ILE A 222 -4.21 -13.54 -6.02
N HIS A 223 -4.50 -12.50 -6.77
CA HIS A 223 -5.66 -12.42 -7.65
C HIS A 223 -5.20 -12.58 -9.09
N TYR A 224 -5.94 -13.34 -9.90
CA TYR A 224 -5.69 -13.44 -11.33
C TYR A 224 -6.98 -13.39 -12.15
N CYS A 225 -6.86 -12.98 -13.41
CA CYS A 225 -7.94 -12.89 -14.38
C CYS A 225 -7.43 -13.41 -15.73
N LEU A 226 -8.25 -14.22 -16.39
CA LEU A 226 -7.99 -14.75 -17.73
C LEU A 226 -8.49 -13.75 -18.79
N LYS A 227 -7.57 -13.21 -19.59
CA LYS A 227 -7.84 -12.27 -20.69
C LYS A 227 -7.81 -13.01 -22.02
N GLU A 228 -8.91 -13.68 -22.34
CA GLU A 228 -9.07 -14.37 -23.62
C GLU A 228 -9.30 -13.37 -24.77
N GLU A 229 -8.61 -13.57 -25.89
CA GLU A 229 -8.81 -12.75 -27.08
C GLU A 229 -10.23 -12.92 -27.65
N GLY A 230 -10.86 -11.82 -28.04
CA GLY A 230 -12.22 -11.82 -28.59
C GLY A 230 -13.32 -12.11 -27.56
N LYS A 231 -13.00 -12.24 -26.28
CA LYS A 231 -13.97 -12.41 -25.19
C LYS A 231 -13.86 -11.25 -24.19
N THR A 232 -14.95 -11.02 -23.45
CA THR A 232 -14.88 -10.16 -22.28
C THR A 232 -13.95 -10.78 -21.24
N PRO A 233 -13.09 -10.00 -20.57
CA PRO A 233 -12.27 -10.48 -19.47
C PRO A 233 -13.08 -11.30 -18.45
N GLY A 234 -12.51 -12.40 -17.97
CA GLY A 234 -13.13 -13.18 -16.90
C GLY A 234 -13.19 -12.43 -15.57
N GLU A 235 -13.87 -13.01 -14.59
CA GLU A 235 -13.87 -12.50 -13.22
C GLU A 235 -12.48 -12.68 -12.57
N TRP A 236 -12.19 -11.84 -11.57
CA TRP A 236 -11.01 -12.00 -10.74
C TRP A 236 -11.18 -13.20 -9.82
N ILE A 237 -10.22 -14.12 -9.88
CA ILE A 237 -10.15 -15.28 -9.01
C ILE A 237 -9.14 -14.97 -7.91
N GLU A 238 -9.62 -15.02 -6.66
CA GLU A 238 -8.79 -14.83 -5.47
C GLU A 238 -8.21 -16.18 -5.01
N MET A 239 -6.89 -16.25 -4.91
CA MET A 239 -6.15 -17.40 -4.39
C MET A 239 -5.55 -17.02 -3.03
N LYS A 240 -6.09 -17.60 -1.96
CA LYS A 240 -5.69 -17.33 -0.57
C LYS A 240 -5.57 -18.61 0.25
N GLU A 241 -5.09 -18.49 1.49
CA GLU A 241 -5.00 -19.61 2.42
C GLU A 241 -6.33 -20.38 2.52
N GLY A 242 -6.25 -21.71 2.37
CA GLY A 242 -7.42 -22.60 2.28
C GLY A 242 -7.93 -22.89 0.86
N THR A 243 -7.46 -22.14 -0.14
CA THR A 243 -7.78 -22.41 -1.56
C THR A 243 -6.85 -23.50 -2.11
N PRO A 244 -7.36 -24.51 -2.85
CA PRO A 244 -6.50 -25.49 -3.51
C PRO A 244 -5.47 -24.80 -4.42
N GLY A 245 -4.20 -25.19 -4.31
CA GLY A 245 -3.11 -24.60 -5.08
C GLY A 245 -2.46 -23.36 -4.44
N PHE A 246 -2.95 -22.87 -3.30
CA PHE A 246 -2.26 -21.85 -2.51
C PHE A 246 -1.25 -22.51 -1.56
N GLU A 247 0.03 -22.20 -1.73
CA GLU A 247 1.13 -22.75 -0.95
C GLU A 247 1.90 -21.63 -0.25
N LYS A 248 1.92 -21.64 1.08
CA LYS A 248 2.80 -20.79 1.86
C LYS A 248 4.12 -21.50 2.09
N ILE A 249 5.23 -20.89 1.68
CA ILE A 249 6.54 -21.49 1.91
C ILE A 249 6.91 -21.30 3.39
N ASN A 250 6.96 -22.41 4.12
CA ASN A 250 7.30 -22.46 5.55
C ASN A 250 8.57 -21.66 5.86
N ASN A 251 8.53 -20.87 6.95
CA ASN A 251 9.61 -19.99 7.39
C ASN A 251 10.02 -18.91 6.38
N SER A 252 9.13 -18.55 5.45
CA SER A 252 9.37 -17.45 4.53
C SER A 252 8.12 -16.58 4.34
N ASN A 253 8.36 -15.39 3.81
CA ASN A 253 7.35 -14.42 3.45
C ASN A 253 6.79 -14.62 2.02
N LYS A 254 7.02 -15.80 1.45
CA LYS A 254 6.72 -16.13 0.05
C LYS A 254 5.49 -17.01 -0.04
N VAL A 255 4.65 -16.69 -1.03
CA VAL A 255 3.47 -17.47 -1.41
C VAL A 255 3.63 -17.91 -2.86
N ILE A 256 3.24 -19.14 -3.11
CA ILE A 256 3.12 -19.72 -4.46
C ILE A 256 1.66 -20.06 -4.68
N VAL A 257 1.14 -19.72 -5.86
CA VAL A 257 -0.21 -20.08 -6.30
C VAL A 257 -0.09 -20.89 -7.57
N LYS A 258 -0.71 -22.08 -7.57
CA LYS A 258 -0.75 -23.01 -8.69
C LYS A 258 -2.18 -23.27 -9.15
N PHE A 259 -2.40 -23.22 -10.45
CA PHE A 259 -3.70 -23.59 -11.03
C PHE A 259 -3.55 -24.10 -12.48
N PRO A 260 -4.43 -25.03 -12.91
CA PRO A 260 -4.41 -25.51 -14.28
C PRO A 260 -5.06 -24.51 -15.24
N LEU A 261 -4.39 -24.23 -16.34
CA LEU A 261 -4.94 -23.59 -17.52
C LEU A 261 -5.38 -24.68 -18.51
N ASN A 262 -6.69 -24.79 -18.71
CA ASN A 262 -7.27 -25.84 -19.55
C ASN A 262 -7.17 -25.50 -21.05
N PRO A 263 -7.14 -26.51 -21.93
CA PRO A 263 -7.22 -26.31 -23.38
C PRO A 263 -8.45 -25.53 -23.86
N GLN A 264 -8.38 -25.08 -25.10
CA GLN A 264 -9.26 -24.10 -25.76
C GLN A 264 -9.12 -22.67 -25.24
N PHE A 265 -7.93 -22.36 -24.70
CA PHE A 265 -7.55 -21.04 -24.22
C PHE A 265 -6.63 -20.33 -25.21
N ARG A 266 -6.94 -19.07 -25.50
CA ARG A 266 -6.07 -18.14 -26.24
C ARG A 266 -6.13 -16.78 -25.58
N GLY A 267 -5.08 -16.41 -24.88
CA GLY A 267 -5.10 -15.16 -24.11
C GLY A 267 -3.89 -14.91 -23.23
N ARG A 268 -4.02 -13.90 -22.37
CA ARG A 268 -3.03 -13.54 -21.35
C ARG A 268 -3.61 -13.71 -19.96
N ILE A 269 -2.73 -13.77 -18.96
CA ILE A 269 -3.14 -13.80 -17.56
C ILE A 269 -2.75 -12.46 -16.95
N GLU A 270 -3.71 -11.73 -16.41
CA GLU A 270 -3.48 -10.54 -15.59
C GLU A 270 -3.53 -10.96 -14.12
N TYR A 271 -2.61 -10.48 -13.28
CA TYR A 271 -2.55 -10.84 -11.87
C TYR A 271 -1.91 -9.77 -11.00
N TYR A 272 -2.30 -9.76 -9.73
CA TYR A 272 -1.72 -8.93 -8.68
C TYR A 272 -1.73 -9.66 -7.33
N ALA A 273 -0.93 -9.20 -6.38
CA ALA A 273 -0.88 -9.74 -5.02
C ALA A 273 -1.33 -8.69 -4.01
N VAL A 274 -1.90 -9.15 -2.90
CA VAL A 274 -2.36 -8.32 -1.78
C VAL A 274 -1.70 -8.83 -0.51
N ASP A 275 -1.16 -7.94 0.32
CA ASP A 275 -0.61 -8.28 1.64
C ASP A 275 -1.65 -8.19 2.77
N ASN A 276 -1.23 -8.45 4.01
CA ASN A 276 -2.14 -8.34 5.16
C ASN A 276 -2.39 -6.89 5.61
N ALA A 277 -1.73 -5.90 5.03
CA ALA A 277 -1.99 -4.47 5.18
C ALA A 277 -2.91 -3.90 4.08
N ASP A 278 -3.43 -4.78 3.21
CA ASP A 278 -4.26 -4.46 2.05
C ASP A 278 -3.52 -3.61 0.98
N ASN A 279 -2.18 -3.66 0.94
CA ASN A 279 -1.42 -3.10 -0.18
C ASN A 279 -1.54 -4.00 -1.41
N GLU A 280 -1.83 -3.43 -2.56
CA GLU A 280 -1.87 -4.13 -3.84
C GLU A 280 -0.57 -3.93 -4.61
N SER A 281 0.01 -5.02 -5.11
CA SER A 281 1.13 -4.94 -6.04
C SER A 281 0.69 -4.29 -7.36
N ILE A 282 1.66 -3.82 -8.14
CA ILE A 282 1.40 -3.45 -9.54
C ILE A 282 0.83 -4.66 -10.29
N HIS A 283 -0.22 -4.45 -11.07
CA HIS A 283 -0.80 -5.48 -11.93
C HIS A 283 0.20 -5.89 -13.00
N GLN A 284 0.42 -7.19 -13.14
CA GLN A 284 1.26 -7.76 -14.18
C GLN A 284 0.40 -8.54 -15.18
N ILE A 285 0.86 -8.59 -16.43
CA ILE A 285 0.25 -9.37 -17.50
C ILE A 285 1.35 -10.25 -18.09
N THR A 286 1.04 -11.51 -18.41
CA THR A 286 1.98 -12.40 -19.09
C THR A 286 2.47 -11.78 -20.41
N ASP A 287 3.78 -11.82 -20.67
CA ASP A 287 4.42 -11.18 -21.83
C ASP A 287 3.98 -11.74 -23.18
N ARG A 288 3.67 -13.05 -23.22
CA ARG A 288 3.21 -13.75 -24.42
C ARG A 288 1.75 -14.15 -24.31
N VAL A 289 1.11 -14.32 -25.46
CA VAL A 289 -0.22 -14.92 -25.55
C VAL A 289 -0.06 -16.43 -25.48
N LEU A 290 -0.73 -17.05 -24.50
CA LEU A 290 -0.72 -18.49 -24.33
C LEU A 290 -1.82 -19.10 -25.19
N VAL A 291 -1.48 -20.09 -26.00
CA VAL A 291 -2.39 -20.84 -26.86
C VAL A 291 -2.36 -22.31 -26.46
N LEU A 292 -3.44 -22.77 -25.87
CA LEU A 292 -3.67 -24.18 -25.56
C LEU A 292 -4.84 -24.64 -26.41
N ASP A 293 -4.56 -25.47 -27.41
CA ASP A 293 -5.58 -26.01 -28.31
C ASP A 293 -5.32 -27.50 -28.53
N THR A 294 -6.36 -28.31 -28.27
CA THR A 294 -6.31 -29.76 -28.51
C THR A 294 -7.21 -30.18 -29.66
N ILE A 295 -7.97 -29.26 -30.25
CA ILE A 295 -8.78 -29.54 -31.43
C ILE A 295 -7.85 -29.60 -32.63
N LYS A 296 -7.91 -30.72 -33.36
CA LYS A 296 -7.12 -30.88 -34.59
C LYS A 296 -7.73 -30.05 -35.71
N PRO A 297 -6.90 -29.50 -36.63
CA PRO A 297 -7.40 -28.80 -37.80
C PRO A 297 -8.24 -29.73 -38.68
N GLU A 298 -9.33 -29.20 -39.26
CA GLU A 298 -10.14 -29.90 -40.26
C GLU A 298 -9.75 -29.41 -41.66
N GLY A 299 -9.27 -30.32 -42.51
CA GLY A 299 -8.90 -30.04 -43.90
C GLY A 299 -9.83 -30.74 -44.89
N LYS A 300 -10.30 -30.01 -45.90
CA LYS A 300 -11.12 -30.56 -47.00
C LYS A 300 -10.49 -30.23 -48.34
N LEU A 301 -10.21 -31.26 -49.14
CA LEU A 301 -9.76 -31.12 -50.52
C LEU A 301 -10.95 -31.21 -51.46
N THR A 302 -11.09 -30.20 -52.33
CA THR A 302 -12.12 -30.17 -53.36
C THR A 302 -11.51 -29.82 -54.70
N PHE A 303 -11.96 -30.48 -55.78
CA PHE A 303 -11.62 -30.03 -57.12
C PHE A 303 -12.44 -28.79 -57.44
N TYR A 304 -11.81 -27.82 -58.09
CA TYR A 304 -12.49 -26.61 -58.56
C TYR A 304 -13.61 -26.94 -59.56
N GLU A 305 -13.39 -27.93 -60.43
CA GLU A 305 -14.41 -28.47 -61.32
C GLU A 305 -14.91 -29.84 -60.84
N PRO A 306 -16.21 -30.18 -60.99
CA PRO A 306 -16.73 -31.48 -60.62
C PRO A 306 -16.25 -32.57 -61.60
N PHE A 307 -15.64 -33.63 -61.08
CA PHE A 307 -15.21 -34.80 -61.85
C PHE A 307 -15.98 -36.05 -61.42
N GLN A 308 -16.28 -36.93 -62.37
CA GLN A 308 -16.84 -38.25 -62.04
C GLN A 308 -15.75 -39.17 -61.51
N LYS A 309 -16.05 -39.82 -60.37
CA LYS A 309 -15.19 -40.84 -59.78
C LYS A 309 -15.53 -42.19 -60.42
N VAL A 310 -14.56 -42.80 -61.11
CA VAL A 310 -14.72 -44.13 -61.69
C VAL A 310 -13.82 -45.08 -60.93
N ALA A 311 -14.39 -46.14 -60.34
CA ALA A 311 -13.68 -47.12 -59.51
C ALA A 311 -12.80 -46.48 -58.39
N GLY A 312 -13.27 -45.39 -57.79
CA GLY A 312 -12.55 -44.70 -56.72
C GLY A 312 -11.45 -43.74 -57.19
N GLN A 313 -11.22 -43.61 -58.50
CA GLN A 313 -10.18 -42.76 -59.09
C GLN A 313 -10.80 -41.59 -59.87
N TYR A 314 -10.09 -40.46 -59.88
CA TYR A 314 -10.40 -39.31 -60.72
C TYR A 314 -9.58 -39.38 -62.00
N TYR A 315 -10.23 -39.24 -63.16
CA TYR A 315 -9.57 -39.22 -64.46
C TYR A 315 -9.54 -37.80 -64.99
N LEU A 316 -8.37 -37.16 -64.93
CA LEU A 316 -8.17 -35.77 -65.35
C LEU A 316 -7.59 -35.75 -66.77
N GLN A 317 -8.34 -35.21 -67.73
CA GLN A 317 -7.90 -35.07 -69.12
C GLN A 317 -7.14 -33.75 -69.38
N LYS A 318 -7.28 -32.78 -68.48
CA LYS A 318 -6.62 -31.46 -68.51
C LYS A 318 -6.09 -31.11 -67.11
N ALA A 319 -5.14 -30.19 -67.04
CA ALA A 319 -4.70 -29.61 -65.77
C ALA A 319 -5.92 -29.09 -64.98
N SER A 320 -5.97 -29.36 -63.68
CA SER A 320 -7.11 -29.06 -62.82
C SER A 320 -6.63 -28.40 -61.52
N LEU A 321 -7.42 -27.45 -61.02
CA LEU A 321 -7.16 -26.78 -59.75
C LEU A 321 -7.77 -27.58 -58.59
N LEU A 322 -7.00 -27.72 -57.51
CA LEU A 322 -7.41 -28.35 -56.27
C LEU A 322 -7.44 -27.28 -55.17
N ASN A 323 -8.60 -27.10 -54.55
CA ASN A 323 -8.77 -26.21 -53.41
C ASN A 323 -8.61 -27.01 -52.12
N LEU A 324 -7.89 -26.42 -51.17
CA LEU A 324 -7.79 -26.91 -49.81
C LEU A 324 -8.44 -25.90 -48.87
N ASP A 325 -9.54 -26.31 -48.25
CA ASP A 325 -10.19 -25.54 -47.21
C ASP A 325 -9.69 -26.05 -45.85
N ILE A 326 -9.08 -25.19 -45.05
CA ILE A 326 -8.64 -25.50 -43.68
C ILE A 326 -9.50 -24.72 -42.69
N LYS A 327 -10.05 -25.41 -41.70
CA LYS A 327 -10.72 -24.80 -40.55
C LYS A 327 -9.87 -25.04 -39.30
N GLU A 328 -9.24 -23.98 -38.83
CA GLU A 328 -8.36 -23.98 -37.67
C GLU A 328 -8.44 -22.62 -36.97
N ARG A 329 -8.70 -22.61 -35.66
CA ARG A 329 -8.87 -21.38 -34.86
C ARG A 329 -7.53 -20.69 -34.63
N ASN A 330 -6.45 -21.46 -34.53
CA ASN A 330 -5.11 -21.00 -34.23
C ASN A 330 -4.17 -21.20 -35.43
N PHE A 331 -4.66 -20.89 -36.63
CA PHE A 331 -3.88 -20.97 -37.87
C PHE A 331 -3.03 -19.71 -38.04
N PHE A 332 -1.73 -19.91 -38.31
CA PHE A 332 -0.79 -18.82 -38.59
C PHE A 332 -0.18 -19.06 -39.98
N PRO A 333 -0.22 -18.10 -40.91
CA PRO A 333 0.39 -18.26 -42.24
C PRO A 333 1.89 -18.55 -42.19
N GLU A 334 2.57 -18.16 -41.10
CA GLU A 334 3.97 -18.50 -40.83
C GLU A 334 4.19 -19.97 -40.47
N ASP A 335 3.12 -20.74 -40.28
CA ASP A 335 3.15 -22.17 -40.02
C ASP A 335 3.53 -22.90 -41.32
N LYS A 336 4.85 -23.01 -41.55
CA LYS A 336 5.44 -23.63 -42.75
C LYS A 336 5.35 -25.15 -42.78
N ASP A 337 4.61 -25.76 -41.85
CA ASP A 337 4.49 -27.21 -41.70
C ASP A 337 3.45 -27.83 -42.66
N PHE A 338 2.86 -27.03 -43.57
CA PHE A 338 1.87 -27.53 -44.52
C PHE A 338 2.50 -28.11 -45.79
N SER A 339 2.38 -29.44 -45.96
CA SER A 339 2.78 -30.14 -47.18
C SER A 339 1.63 -30.95 -47.78
N LEU A 340 1.50 -30.90 -49.11
CA LEU A 340 0.52 -31.66 -49.88
C LEU A 340 1.25 -32.69 -50.75
N LYS A 341 0.92 -33.97 -50.57
CA LYS A 341 1.39 -35.06 -51.45
C LYS A 341 0.28 -35.51 -52.39
N VAL A 342 0.57 -35.54 -53.68
CA VAL A 342 -0.35 -36.00 -54.73
C VAL A 342 0.25 -37.23 -55.40
N TYR A 343 -0.52 -38.31 -55.44
CA TYR A 343 -0.17 -39.55 -56.10
C TYR A 343 -0.99 -39.69 -57.38
N GLY A 344 -0.30 -39.76 -58.53
CA GLY A 344 -0.92 -39.95 -59.84
C GLY A 344 -0.43 -41.22 -60.51
N ARG A 345 -1.27 -41.84 -61.34
CA ARG A 345 -0.87 -42.91 -62.25
C ARG A 345 -1.06 -42.46 -63.70
N ARG A 346 -0.03 -42.61 -64.54
CA ARG A 346 -0.12 -42.37 -65.98
C ARG A 346 0.48 -43.56 -66.70
N ASN A 347 -0.31 -44.22 -67.57
CA ASN A 347 0.11 -45.38 -68.37
C ASN A 347 0.74 -46.52 -67.54
N GLY A 348 0.28 -46.76 -66.31
CA GLY A 348 0.77 -47.85 -65.45
C GLY A 348 1.94 -47.50 -64.53
N GLU A 349 2.56 -46.33 -64.67
CA GLU A 349 3.60 -45.84 -63.76
C GLU A 349 2.99 -44.96 -62.64
N GLU A 350 3.39 -45.20 -61.40
CA GLU A 350 3.11 -44.31 -60.26
C GLU A 350 4.08 -43.13 -60.24
N LYS A 351 3.53 -41.92 -60.09
CA LYS A 351 4.30 -40.70 -59.85
C LYS A 351 3.81 -40.00 -58.59
N GLU A 352 4.73 -39.74 -57.68
CA GLU A 352 4.52 -38.87 -56.51
C GLU A 352 4.96 -37.46 -56.88
N ALA A 353 4.09 -36.48 -56.59
CA ALA A 353 4.45 -35.07 -56.59
C ALA A 353 4.19 -34.51 -55.19
N SER A 354 5.21 -33.85 -54.63
CA SER A 354 5.09 -33.14 -53.35
C SER A 354 5.05 -31.64 -53.63
N TYR A 355 4.02 -30.98 -53.10
CA TYR A 355 3.85 -29.54 -53.16
C TYR A 355 3.97 -28.98 -51.74
N GLN A 356 4.79 -27.95 -51.57
CA GLN A 356 4.79 -27.14 -50.35
C GLN A 356 3.86 -25.95 -50.59
N ALA A 357 3.02 -25.61 -49.61
CA ALA A 357 2.20 -24.42 -49.74
C ALA A 357 3.11 -23.17 -49.80
N GLN A 358 2.93 -22.35 -50.84
CA GLN A 358 3.45 -21.00 -50.87
C GLN A 358 2.32 -20.08 -50.42
N PHE A 359 2.43 -19.54 -49.22
CA PHE A 359 1.49 -18.57 -48.68
C PHE A 359 1.89 -17.17 -49.18
N ASP A 360 1.22 -16.66 -50.21
CA ASP A 360 1.28 -15.25 -50.56
C ASP A 360 0.32 -14.50 -49.63
N GLY A 361 0.88 -13.81 -48.64
CA GLY A 361 0.12 -13.18 -47.57
C GLY A 361 -0.87 -12.13 -48.06
N GLN A 362 -2.16 -12.48 -48.12
CA GLN A 362 -3.25 -11.54 -47.89
C GLN A 362 -3.87 -11.87 -46.53
N GLU A 363 -3.55 -11.02 -45.54
CA GLU A 363 -4.12 -11.09 -44.20
C GLU A 363 -5.61 -10.75 -44.29
N HIS A 364 -6.48 -11.76 -44.25
CA HIS A 364 -7.89 -11.57 -43.98
C HIS A 364 -8.20 -12.01 -42.55
N TYR A 365 -8.05 -11.07 -41.61
CA TYR A 365 -8.62 -11.20 -40.28
C TYR A 365 -10.14 -11.10 -40.39
N SER A 366 -10.84 -12.24 -40.38
CA SER A 366 -12.26 -12.26 -40.07
C SER A 366 -12.38 -12.42 -38.56
N LEU A 367 -12.89 -11.38 -37.90
CA LEU A 367 -13.18 -11.34 -36.44
C LEU A 367 -14.22 -12.39 -36.04
#